data_AF-A0A507F5I8-F1
#
_entry.id   AF-A0A507F5I8-F1
#
_cell.length_a   1.000
_cell.length_b   1.000
_cell.length_c   1.000
_cell.angle_alpha   90.00
_cell.angle_beta   90.00
_cell.angle_gamma   90.00
#
_symmetry.space_group_name_H-M   'P 1'
#
loop_
_entity.id
_entity.type
_entity.pdbx_description
1 polymer ?
#
loop_
_entity_poly.entity_id
_entity_poly.type
_entity_poly.pdbx_seq_one_letter_code
_entity_poly.pdbx_strand_id
1 'polypeptide(L)'
;FKFVLDYKIAELKKQVEPREKDIVLLSTQIKEMDDELHQYQKTHDVLDTQIQDLLLKLRATQRDAFEENGRVHDMKTVVHRIQNDTRAIFKLLENKAALKRNLMIVFHKFSETSEEPEPAEIKARTLDAKQAGSDDKNRDAVAGGKQQAEALEEEIEEARQREHLERTASTLRHKLRKDEESRYAENLRIMHENVLLLTEINILRKDFQASKIRTQRLLGAVKRSDIDIRADTVTALEDAVKEFRADSPLMLLKSGVTKPLSLPALHNK
;
A
#
# COMPACT_ATOMS: atom_id res chain seq x y z
N PHE A 1 0.97 -15.62 80.90
CA PHE A 1 1.67 -15.75 79.62
C PHE A 1 0.77 -15.69 78.40
N LYS A 2 -0.35 -16.44 78.35
CA LYS A 2 -1.31 -16.42 77.23
C LYS A 2 -1.77 -15.02 76.79
N PHE A 3 -2.19 -14.15 77.72
CA PHE A 3 -2.65 -12.79 77.41
C PHE A 3 -1.59 -11.89 76.75
N VAL A 4 -0.31 -12.06 77.11
CA VAL A 4 0.80 -11.27 76.55
C VAL A 4 1.09 -11.72 75.11
N LEU A 5 1.02 -13.03 74.85
CA LEU A 5 1.16 -13.58 73.50
C LEU A 5 -0.02 -13.20 72.61
N ASP A 6 -1.25 -13.27 73.13
CA ASP A 6 -2.46 -12.88 72.40
C ASP A 6 -2.42 -11.40 71.99
N TYR A 7 -1.97 -10.52 72.90
CA TYR A 7 -1.74 -9.10 72.59
C TYR A 7 -0.67 -8.92 71.52
N LYS A 8 0.46 -9.64 71.62
CA LYS A 8 1.54 -9.52 70.63
C LYS A 8 1.16 -10.05 69.26
N ILE A 9 0.37 -11.12 69.21
CA ILE A 9 -0.20 -11.67 67.97
C ILE A 9 -1.17 -10.65 67.35
N ALA A 10 -2.04 -10.01 68.14
CA ALA A 10 -2.97 -9.00 67.63
C ALA A 10 -2.24 -7.76 67.10
N GLU A 11 -1.20 -7.30 67.80
CA GLU A 11 -0.36 -6.18 67.37
C GLU A 11 0.38 -6.49 66.07
N LEU A 12 0.98 -7.68 65.95
CA LEU A 12 1.66 -8.11 64.72
C LEU A 12 0.68 -8.26 63.56
N LYS A 13 -0.51 -8.83 63.79
CA LYS A 13 -1.57 -8.91 62.77
C LYS A 13 -1.97 -7.53 62.26
N LYS A 14 -2.14 -6.56 63.15
CA LYS A 14 -2.46 -5.16 62.78
C LYS A 14 -1.37 -4.52 61.90
N GLN A 15 -0.11 -4.95 62.01
CA GLN A 15 0.99 -4.48 61.16
C GLN A 15 1.14 -5.27 59.86
N VAL A 16 0.80 -6.56 59.85
CA VAL A 16 0.90 -7.45 58.69
C VAL A 16 -0.25 -7.21 57.71
N GLU A 17 -1.46 -7.02 58.20
CA GLU A 17 -2.67 -6.84 57.38
C GLU A 17 -2.59 -5.69 56.34
N PRO A 18 -2.11 -4.46 56.68
CA PRO A 18 -1.95 -3.40 55.68
C PRO A 18 -0.87 -3.76 54.64
N ARG A 19 0.22 -4.41 55.06
CA ARG A 19 1.29 -4.83 54.13
C ARG A 19 0.81 -5.92 53.17
N GLU A 20 -0.01 -6.86 53.64
CA GLU A 20 -0.63 -7.87 52.76
C GLU A 20 -1.57 -7.21 51.74
N LYS A 21 -2.35 -6.21 52.15
CA LYS A 21 -3.19 -5.43 51.22
C LYS A 21 -2.36 -4.69 50.18
N ASP A 22 -1.26 -4.06 50.58
CA ASP A 22 -0.35 -3.37 49.66
C ASP A 22 0.31 -4.33 48.67
N ILE A 23 0.73 -5.52 49.14
CA ILE A 23 1.30 -6.56 48.26
C ILE A 23 0.27 -7.01 47.23
N VAL A 24 -0.99 -7.20 47.61
CA VAL A 24 -2.06 -7.59 46.68
C VAL A 24 -2.31 -6.48 45.65
N LEU A 25 -2.35 -5.21 46.08
CA LEU A 25 -2.52 -4.08 45.18
C LEU A 25 -1.37 -3.97 44.18
N LEU A 26 -0.12 -3.97 44.66
CA LEU A 26 1.06 -3.90 43.81
C LEU A 26 1.14 -5.11 42.88
N SER A 27 0.80 -6.31 43.36
CA SER A 27 0.77 -7.51 42.52
C SER A 27 -0.32 -7.45 41.45
N THR A 28 -1.43 -6.78 41.72
CA THR A 28 -2.49 -6.56 40.72
C THR A 28 -2.02 -5.56 39.67
N GLN A 29 -1.41 -4.45 40.11
CA GLN A 29 -0.84 -3.45 39.21
C GLN A 29 0.26 -4.03 38.31
N ILE A 30 1.13 -4.90 38.85
CA ILE A 30 2.16 -5.59 38.05
C ILE A 30 1.51 -6.44 36.95
N LYS A 31 0.42 -7.15 37.25
CA LYS A 31 -0.30 -7.94 36.24
C LYS A 31 -0.92 -7.06 35.16
N GLU A 32 -1.56 -5.96 35.55
CA GLU A 32 -2.14 -5.01 34.58
C GLU A 32 -1.05 -4.42 33.68
N MET A 33 0.10 -4.05 34.25
CA MET A 33 1.26 -3.59 33.49
C MET A 33 1.82 -4.66 32.55
N ASP A 34 1.89 -5.92 32.99
CA ASP A 34 2.36 -7.04 32.15
C ASP A 34 1.39 -7.28 30.98
N ASP A 35 0.08 -7.21 31.22
CA ASP A 35 -0.94 -7.34 30.17
C ASP A 35 -0.85 -6.20 29.15
N GLU A 36 -0.66 -4.95 29.61
CA GLU A 36 -0.42 -3.79 28.73
C GLU A 36 0.85 -3.99 27.90
N LEU A 37 1.95 -4.43 28.53
CA LEU A 37 3.21 -4.71 27.84
C LEU A 37 3.03 -5.78 26.77
N HIS A 38 2.30 -6.85 27.08
CA HIS A 38 2.03 -7.93 26.15
C HIS A 38 1.19 -7.46 24.95
N GLN A 39 0.26 -6.54 25.19
CA GLN A 39 -0.53 -5.92 24.14
C GLN A 39 0.33 -5.00 23.27
N TYR A 40 1.23 -4.21 23.86
CA TYR A 40 2.20 -3.40 23.11
C TYR A 40 3.11 -4.26 22.23
N GLN A 41 3.65 -5.37 22.76
CA GLN A 41 4.45 -6.31 21.97
C GLN A 41 3.68 -6.86 20.79
N LYS A 42 2.43 -7.29 21.00
CA LYS A 42 1.59 -7.77 19.90
C LYS A 42 1.35 -6.69 18.84
N THR A 43 1.13 -5.45 19.24
CA THR A 43 0.98 -4.34 18.29
C THR A 43 2.28 -4.03 17.55
N HIS A 44 3.42 -4.11 18.24
CA HIS A 44 4.74 -3.94 17.65
C HIS A 44 4.99 -4.96 16.54
N ASP A 45 4.74 -6.24 16.82
CA ASP A 45 4.92 -7.32 15.83
C ASP A 45 4.04 -7.11 14.58
N VAL A 46 2.79 -6.66 14.78
CA VAL A 46 1.90 -6.32 13.66
C VAL A 46 2.46 -5.16 12.85
N LEU A 47 2.93 -4.09 13.51
CA LEU A 47 3.53 -2.94 12.81
C LEU A 47 4.79 -3.35 12.04
N ASP A 48 5.64 -4.22 12.59
CA ASP A 48 6.83 -4.73 11.90
C ASP A 48 6.48 -5.49 10.62
N THR A 49 5.46 -6.36 10.65
CA THR A 49 4.99 -7.04 9.43
C THR A 49 4.45 -6.04 8.40
N GLN A 50 3.71 -5.01 8.83
CA GLN A 50 3.21 -3.96 7.93
C GLN A 50 4.35 -3.15 7.31
N ILE A 51 5.40 -2.84 8.08
CA ILE A 51 6.59 -2.16 7.57
C ILE A 51 7.27 -3.01 6.49
N GLN A 52 7.42 -4.31 6.73
CA GLN A 52 8.02 -5.22 5.75
C GLN A 52 7.21 -5.29 4.44
N ASP A 53 5.89 -5.40 4.52
CA ASP A 53 5.00 -5.38 3.36
C ASP A 53 5.09 -4.07 2.58
N LEU A 54 5.09 -2.93 3.27
CA LEU A 54 5.22 -1.62 2.64
C LEU A 54 6.58 -1.45 1.96
N LEU A 55 7.66 -1.95 2.57
CA LEU A 55 9.00 -1.93 1.95
C LEU A 55 9.07 -2.79 0.69
N LEU A 56 8.43 -3.95 0.67
CA LEU A 56 8.34 -4.79 -0.52
C LEU A 56 7.56 -4.11 -1.64
N LYS A 57 6.40 -3.51 -1.31
CA LYS A 57 5.61 -2.72 -2.27
C LYS A 57 6.40 -1.55 -2.83
N LEU A 58 7.12 -0.82 -1.99
CA LEU A 58 7.97 0.29 -2.42
C LEU A 58 9.06 -0.16 -3.40
N ARG A 59 9.73 -1.29 -3.12
CA ARG A 59 10.77 -1.82 -4.02
C ARG A 59 10.19 -2.28 -5.36
N ALA A 60 9.00 -2.89 -5.36
CA ALA A 60 8.32 -3.31 -6.57
C ALA A 60 7.95 -2.10 -7.43
N THR A 61 7.25 -1.11 -6.87
CA THR A 61 6.85 0.09 -7.61
C THR A 61 8.04 0.91 -8.10
N GLN A 62 9.13 0.95 -7.33
CA GLN A 62 10.37 1.60 -7.76
C GLN A 62 11.02 0.89 -8.94
N ARG A 63 10.98 -0.45 -8.99
CA ARG A 63 11.47 -1.23 -10.12
C ARG A 63 10.62 -1.00 -11.36
N ASP A 64 9.29 -1.06 -11.22
CA ASP A 64 8.36 -0.84 -12.33
C ASP A 64 8.51 0.57 -12.90
N ALA A 65 8.65 1.58 -12.02
CA ALA A 65 8.92 2.95 -12.44
C ALA A 65 10.25 3.10 -13.18
N PHE A 66 11.29 2.37 -12.78
CA PHE A 66 12.57 2.36 -13.50
C PHE A 66 12.43 1.75 -14.90
N GLU A 67 11.72 0.63 -15.01
CA GLU A 67 11.48 -0.06 -16.28
C GLU A 67 10.63 0.77 -17.24
N GLU A 68 9.56 1.39 -16.74
CA GLU A 68 8.72 2.31 -17.53
C GLU A 68 9.50 3.54 -17.98
N ASN A 69 10.36 4.11 -17.13
CA ASN A 69 11.24 5.21 -17.54
C ASN A 69 12.22 4.76 -18.65
N GLY A 70 12.70 3.52 -18.59
CA GLY A 70 13.48 2.90 -19.68
C GLY A 70 12.68 2.82 -20.98
N ARG A 71 11.46 2.28 -20.94
CA ARG A 71 10.55 2.24 -22.11
C ARG A 71 10.27 3.61 -22.69
N VAL A 72 10.02 4.61 -21.85
CA VAL A 72 9.79 6.00 -22.28
C VAL A 72 11.02 6.56 -22.96
N HIS A 73 12.22 6.28 -22.44
CA HIS A 73 13.48 6.70 -23.05
C HIS A 73 13.68 6.08 -24.43
N ASP A 74 13.45 4.77 -24.57
CA ASP A 74 13.58 4.05 -25.84
C ASP A 74 12.56 4.56 -26.86
N MET A 75 11.30 4.72 -26.44
CA MET A 75 10.24 5.29 -27.28
C MET A 75 10.60 6.70 -27.74
N LYS A 76 11.10 7.55 -26.84
CA LYS A 76 11.54 8.91 -27.19
C LYS A 76 12.68 8.88 -28.22
N THR A 77 13.60 7.93 -28.10
CA THR A 77 14.69 7.73 -29.06
C THR A 77 14.17 7.33 -30.44
N VAL A 78 13.21 6.40 -30.50
CA VAL A 78 12.55 6.01 -31.75
C VAL A 78 11.82 7.21 -32.39
N VAL A 79 11.07 7.97 -31.60
CA VAL A 79 10.38 9.18 -32.07
C VAL A 79 11.38 10.20 -32.63
N HIS A 80 12.50 10.47 -31.94
CA HIS A 80 13.52 11.38 -32.45
C HIS A 80 14.14 10.87 -33.76
N ARG A 81 14.36 9.56 -33.88
CA ARG A 81 14.88 8.94 -35.11
C ARG A 81 13.90 9.13 -36.27
N ILE A 82 12.61 8.85 -36.07
CA ILE A 82 11.56 9.07 -37.08
C ILE A 82 11.50 10.55 -37.47
N GLN A 83 11.55 11.47 -36.51
CA GLN A 83 11.54 12.90 -36.79
C GLN A 83 12.74 13.33 -37.65
N ASN A 84 13.94 12.81 -37.35
CA ASN A 84 15.14 13.09 -38.13
C ASN A 84 15.03 12.53 -39.55
N ASP A 85 14.56 11.29 -39.70
CA ASP A 85 14.37 10.63 -41.00
C ASP A 85 13.30 11.38 -41.84
N THR A 86 12.20 11.82 -41.23
CA THR A 86 11.18 12.66 -41.89
C THR A 86 11.74 14.02 -42.32
N ARG A 87 12.54 14.69 -41.49
CA ARG A 87 13.21 15.94 -41.87
C ARG A 87 14.19 15.73 -43.02
N ALA A 88 14.88 14.59 -43.07
CA ALA A 88 15.79 14.25 -44.16
C ALA A 88 15.02 14.02 -45.48
N ILE A 89 13.88 13.31 -45.43
CA ILE A 89 12.98 13.12 -46.57
C ILE A 89 12.43 14.46 -47.07
N PHE A 90 12.05 15.37 -46.17
CA PHE A 90 11.54 16.70 -46.53
C PHE A 90 12.54 17.52 -47.36
N LYS A 91 13.85 17.36 -47.14
CA LYS A 91 14.89 18.02 -47.95
C LYS A 91 14.97 17.50 -49.39
N LEU A 92 14.38 16.35 -49.69
CA LEU A 92 14.38 15.70 -51.01
C LEU A 92 13.11 15.98 -51.81
N LEU A 93 12.27 16.94 -51.39
CA LEU A 93 10.95 17.21 -51.97
C LEU A 93 11.00 17.51 -53.48
N GLU A 94 12.07 18.18 -53.93
CA GLU A 94 12.26 18.56 -55.34
C GLU A 94 12.62 17.37 -56.24
N ASN A 95 13.15 16.28 -55.68
CA ASN A 95 13.58 15.10 -56.42
C ASN A 95 12.67 13.89 -56.14
N LYS A 96 11.62 13.74 -56.97
CA LYS A 96 10.63 12.64 -56.86
C LYS A 96 11.24 11.23 -56.85
N ALA A 97 12.32 10.99 -57.59
CA ALA A 97 12.94 9.66 -57.67
C ALA A 97 13.76 9.32 -56.40
N ALA A 98 14.47 10.30 -55.85
CA ALA A 98 15.20 10.15 -54.58
C ALA A 98 14.25 10.08 -53.38
N LEU A 99 13.13 10.83 -53.42
CA LEU A 99 12.09 10.80 -52.39
C LEU A 99 11.47 9.41 -52.26
N LYS A 100 11.02 8.81 -53.37
CA LYS A 100 10.41 7.47 -53.37
C LYS A 100 11.36 6.42 -52.79
N ARG A 101 12.63 6.45 -53.18
CA ARG A 101 13.65 5.52 -52.66
C ARG A 101 13.87 5.66 -51.15
N ASN A 102 14.04 6.88 -50.65
CA ASN A 102 14.28 7.12 -49.22
C ASN A 102 13.04 6.81 -48.36
N LEU A 103 11.84 7.11 -48.87
CA LEU A 103 10.59 6.77 -48.19
C LEU A 103 10.44 5.25 -48.04
N MET A 104 10.81 4.49 -49.07
CA MET A 104 10.77 3.03 -49.04
C MET A 104 11.75 2.46 -48.00
N ILE A 105 12.96 3.01 -47.92
CA ILE A 105 13.98 2.63 -46.92
C ILE A 105 13.48 2.92 -45.49
N VAL A 106 12.94 4.11 -45.27
CA VAL A 106 12.40 4.51 -43.96
C VAL A 106 11.20 3.64 -43.57
N PHE A 107 10.30 3.37 -44.51
CA PHE A 107 9.16 2.48 -44.30
C PHE A 107 9.60 1.08 -43.88
N HIS A 108 10.52 0.45 -44.63
CA HIS A 108 11.06 -0.87 -44.27
C HIS A 108 11.76 -0.88 -42.91
N LYS A 109 12.60 0.12 -42.64
CA LYS A 109 13.33 0.28 -41.37
C LYS A 109 12.40 0.37 -40.16
N PHE A 110 11.23 0.99 -40.29
CA PHE A 110 10.27 1.12 -39.19
C PHE A 110 9.18 0.05 -39.18
N SER A 111 8.91 -0.61 -40.31
CA SER A 111 8.01 -1.76 -40.38
C SER A 111 8.65 -3.04 -39.84
N GLU A 112 9.96 -3.24 -40.07
CA GLU A 112 10.71 -4.39 -39.52
C GLU A 112 10.89 -4.29 -37.99
N THR A 113 10.97 -3.08 -37.43
CA THR A 113 10.99 -2.89 -35.96
C THR A 113 9.62 -3.06 -35.27
N SER A 114 8.53 -3.16 -36.03
CA SER A 114 7.19 -3.44 -35.49
C SER A 114 6.88 -4.94 -35.44
N GLU A 115 7.70 -5.79 -36.05
CA GLU A 115 7.70 -7.21 -35.77
C GLU A 115 8.39 -7.41 -34.42
N GLU A 116 7.61 -7.80 -33.40
CA GLU A 116 8.18 -8.32 -32.16
C GLU A 116 9.26 -9.37 -32.49
N PRO A 117 10.36 -9.42 -31.72
CA PRO A 117 11.42 -10.36 -31.99
C PRO A 117 10.85 -11.78 -31.92
N GLU A 118 10.84 -12.50 -33.04
CA GLU A 118 10.75 -13.95 -32.99
C GLU A 118 11.88 -14.44 -32.07
N PRO A 119 11.59 -15.31 -31.07
CA PRO A 119 12.63 -15.91 -30.27
C PRO A 119 13.59 -16.69 -31.19
N ALA A 120 14.85 -16.27 -31.16
CA ALA A 120 15.95 -16.67 -32.04
C ALA A 120 16.43 -18.13 -31.87
N GLU A 121 15.56 -19.11 -31.58
CA GLU A 121 15.95 -20.48 -31.25
C GLU A 121 15.83 -21.51 -32.38
N ILE A 122 15.46 -21.11 -33.61
CA ILE A 122 15.32 -22.06 -34.73
C ILE A 122 16.40 -21.85 -35.80
N LYS A 123 17.67 -21.82 -35.40
CA LYS A 123 18.81 -22.00 -36.35
C LYS A 123 19.71 -23.19 -36.00
N ALA A 124 19.38 -23.97 -34.96
CA ALA A 124 20.24 -25.05 -34.47
C ALA A 124 19.86 -26.48 -34.94
N ARG A 125 18.98 -26.67 -35.93
CA ARG A 125 18.52 -28.02 -36.33
C ARG A 125 18.68 -28.43 -37.80
N THR A 126 19.38 -27.65 -38.61
CA THR A 126 19.62 -27.99 -40.03
C THR A 126 20.96 -28.67 -40.32
N LEU A 127 21.61 -29.32 -39.33
CA LEU A 127 22.88 -30.02 -39.54
C LEU A 127 22.82 -31.56 -39.55
N ASP A 128 21.70 -32.21 -39.20
CA ASP A 128 21.66 -33.67 -39.09
C ASP A 128 20.68 -34.32 -40.08
N ALA A 129 20.90 -34.12 -41.38
CA ALA A 129 20.24 -34.92 -42.42
C ALA A 129 21.11 -34.98 -43.70
N LYS A 130 22.36 -35.43 -43.56
CA LYS A 130 23.18 -35.86 -44.69
C LYS A 130 23.90 -37.17 -44.34
N GLN A 131 23.14 -38.27 -44.35
CA GLN A 131 23.69 -39.62 -44.49
C GLN A 131 22.61 -40.63 -44.90
N ALA A 132 22.49 -40.84 -46.21
CA ALA A 132 22.08 -42.06 -46.92
C ALA A 132 22.24 -41.71 -48.42
N GLY A 133 23.28 -42.21 -49.12
CA GLY A 133 23.17 -43.36 -50.04
C GLY A 133 22.35 -42.99 -51.29
N SER A 134 22.78 -43.12 -52.54
CA SER A 134 23.82 -43.95 -53.15
C SER A 134 23.98 -43.52 -54.62
N ASP A 135 25.12 -43.84 -55.21
CA ASP A 135 25.39 -43.81 -56.64
C ASP A 135 24.31 -44.55 -57.47
N ASP A 136 23.87 -43.97 -58.59
CA ASP A 136 23.79 -44.70 -59.87
C ASP A 136 23.72 -43.75 -61.07
N LYS A 137 24.35 -44.19 -62.15
CA LYS A 137 24.51 -43.50 -63.43
C LYS A 137 23.22 -43.63 -64.25
N ASN A 138 22.76 -42.55 -64.91
CA ASN A 138 22.56 -42.62 -66.36
C ASN A 138 22.39 -41.24 -67.00
N ARG A 139 23.01 -41.09 -68.18
CA ARG A 139 22.79 -39.99 -69.12
C ARG A 139 21.62 -40.36 -70.05
N ASP A 140 21.06 -39.34 -70.69
CA ASP A 140 20.18 -39.38 -71.87
C ASP A 140 18.66 -39.49 -71.67
N ALA A 141 18.02 -38.32 -71.51
CA ALA A 141 16.68 -37.99 -72.04
C ALA A 141 16.43 -36.47 -71.94
N VAL A 142 17.12 -35.69 -72.77
CA VAL A 142 17.00 -34.23 -72.82
C VAL A 142 15.81 -33.83 -73.70
N ALA A 143 14.73 -33.33 -73.08
CA ALA A 143 14.00 -32.11 -73.46
C ALA A 143 12.52 -32.11 -73.00
N GLY A 144 11.88 -33.28 -72.84
CA GLY A 144 10.47 -33.37 -72.41
C GLY A 144 10.25 -33.51 -70.89
N GLY A 145 11.11 -34.27 -70.21
CA GLY A 145 10.99 -34.52 -68.76
C GLY A 145 11.41 -33.35 -67.87
N LYS A 146 12.15 -32.38 -68.41
CA LYS A 146 12.65 -31.22 -67.66
C LYS A 146 11.50 -30.30 -67.22
N GLN A 147 10.52 -30.08 -68.09
CA GLN A 147 9.35 -29.25 -67.78
C GLN A 147 8.39 -29.94 -66.80
N GLN A 148 8.27 -31.26 -66.84
CA GLN A 148 7.46 -32.02 -65.87
C GLN A 148 8.15 -32.16 -64.51
N ALA A 149 9.48 -32.33 -64.48
CA ALA A 149 10.25 -32.34 -63.25
C ALA A 149 10.30 -30.95 -62.60
N GLU A 150 10.51 -29.88 -63.37
CA GLU A 150 10.47 -28.50 -62.86
C GLU A 150 9.06 -28.13 -62.34
N ALA A 151 7.98 -28.53 -63.03
CA ALA A 151 6.62 -28.29 -62.55
C ALA A 151 6.28 -29.06 -61.26
N LEU A 152 6.76 -30.31 -61.14
CA LEU A 152 6.60 -31.09 -59.90
C LEU A 152 7.44 -30.53 -58.75
N GLU A 153 8.63 -30.00 -59.04
CA GLU A 153 9.51 -29.40 -58.05
C GLU A 153 8.96 -28.04 -57.59
N GLU A 154 8.35 -27.25 -58.49
CA GLU A 154 7.61 -26.03 -58.20
C GLU A 154 6.35 -26.32 -57.33
N GLU A 155 5.61 -27.39 -57.63
CA GLU A 155 4.46 -27.82 -56.83
C GLU A 155 4.87 -28.28 -55.41
N ILE A 156 6.01 -28.96 -55.27
CA ILE A 156 6.57 -29.34 -53.97
C ILE A 156 7.06 -28.11 -53.18
N GLU A 157 7.67 -27.12 -53.85
CA GLU A 157 8.08 -25.87 -53.23
C GLU A 157 6.87 -25.03 -52.77
N GLU A 158 5.81 -24.95 -53.59
CA GLU A 158 4.55 -24.34 -53.18
C GLU A 158 3.92 -25.05 -51.98
N ALA A 159 3.94 -26.38 -51.94
CA ALA A 159 3.43 -27.15 -50.82
C ALA A 159 4.19 -26.84 -49.52
N ARG A 160 5.52 -26.71 -49.59
CA ARG A 160 6.35 -26.32 -48.43
C ARG A 160 6.05 -24.89 -47.97
N GLN A 161 5.86 -23.96 -48.89
CA GLN A 161 5.50 -22.58 -48.57
C GLN A 161 4.12 -22.50 -47.92
N ARG A 162 3.12 -23.23 -48.44
CA ARG A 162 1.79 -23.34 -47.83
C ARG A 162 1.87 -23.91 -46.42
N GLU A 163 2.62 -25.00 -46.23
CA GLU A 163 2.76 -25.64 -44.92
C GLU A 163 3.47 -24.72 -43.90
N HIS A 164 4.48 -23.95 -44.32
CA HIS A 164 5.11 -22.94 -43.48
C HIS A 164 4.09 -21.86 -43.06
N LEU A 165 3.37 -21.29 -44.02
CA LEU A 165 2.35 -20.26 -43.77
C LEU A 165 1.22 -20.79 -42.88
N GLU A 166 0.80 -22.04 -43.05
CA GLU A 166 -0.21 -22.69 -42.21
C GLU A 166 0.29 -22.88 -40.77
N ARG A 167 1.56 -23.31 -40.59
CA ARG A 167 2.18 -23.39 -39.26
C ARG A 167 2.29 -22.02 -38.59
N THR A 168 2.73 -20.99 -39.31
CA THR A 168 2.78 -19.62 -38.78
C THR A 168 1.39 -19.11 -38.42
N ALA A 169 0.39 -19.30 -39.30
CA ALA A 169 -0.98 -18.88 -39.05
C ALA A 169 -1.61 -19.63 -37.86
N SER A 170 -1.35 -20.93 -37.71
CA SER A 170 -1.82 -21.71 -36.55
C SER A 170 -1.20 -21.23 -35.24
N THR A 171 0.10 -20.90 -35.26
CA THR A 171 0.82 -20.37 -34.11
C THR A 171 0.31 -19.01 -33.70
N LEU A 172 0.10 -18.11 -34.68
CA LEU A 172 -0.48 -16.78 -34.44
C LEU A 172 -1.90 -16.88 -33.88
N ARG A 173 -2.74 -17.77 -34.42
CA ARG A 173 -4.08 -18.03 -33.88
C ARG A 173 -4.04 -18.52 -32.43
N HIS A 174 -3.12 -19.44 -32.11
CA HIS A 174 -2.99 -19.94 -30.75
C HIS A 174 -2.51 -18.85 -29.78
N LYS A 175 -1.54 -18.03 -30.19
CA LYS A 175 -1.07 -16.88 -29.40
C LYS A 175 -2.18 -15.87 -29.15
N LEU A 176 -2.95 -15.50 -30.18
CA LEU A 176 -4.07 -14.56 -30.05
C LEU A 176 -5.13 -15.09 -29.08
N ARG A 177 -5.49 -16.38 -29.19
CA ARG A 177 -6.45 -16.99 -28.26
C ARG A 177 -5.93 -16.98 -26.82
N LYS A 178 -4.66 -17.33 -26.61
CA LYS A 178 -4.03 -17.33 -25.29
C LYS A 178 -3.97 -15.91 -24.69
N ASP A 179 -3.67 -14.91 -25.51
CA ASP A 179 -3.63 -13.51 -25.10
C ASP A 179 -5.03 -13.00 -24.74
N GLU A 180 -6.06 -13.36 -25.51
CA GLU A 180 -7.47 -13.06 -25.19
C GLU A 180 -7.91 -13.71 -23.87
N GLU A 181 -7.58 -14.99 -23.66
CA GLU A 181 -7.83 -15.72 -22.40
C GLU A 181 -7.12 -15.04 -21.23
N SER A 182 -5.85 -14.68 -21.39
CA SER A 182 -5.04 -13.98 -20.38
C SER A 182 -5.62 -12.60 -20.04
N ARG A 183 -6.00 -11.82 -21.07
CA ARG A 183 -6.61 -10.49 -20.91
C ARG A 183 -7.95 -10.57 -20.19
N TYR A 184 -8.76 -11.58 -20.50
CA TYR A 184 -10.04 -11.80 -19.81
C TYR A 184 -9.83 -12.15 -18.33
N ALA A 185 -8.89 -13.07 -18.03
CA ALA A 185 -8.55 -13.44 -16.66
C ALA A 185 -8.03 -12.26 -15.84
N GLU A 186 -7.16 -11.43 -16.41
CA GLU A 186 -6.62 -10.26 -15.73
C GLU A 186 -7.69 -9.18 -15.51
N ASN A 187 -8.59 -8.97 -16.49
CA ASN A 187 -9.71 -8.04 -16.32
C ASN A 187 -10.62 -8.48 -15.16
N LEU A 188 -10.93 -9.77 -15.06
CA LEU A 188 -11.68 -10.32 -13.93
C LEU A 188 -10.96 -10.13 -12.59
N ARG A 189 -9.64 -10.36 -12.56
CA ARG A 189 -8.81 -10.15 -11.36
C ARG A 189 -8.87 -8.70 -10.90
N ILE A 190 -8.65 -7.75 -11.81
CA ILE A 190 -8.73 -6.31 -11.54
C ILE A 190 -10.13 -5.91 -11.08
N MET A 191 -11.18 -6.45 -11.71
CA MET A 191 -12.56 -6.18 -11.30
C MET A 191 -12.85 -6.68 -9.88
N HIS A 192 -12.36 -7.86 -9.53
CA HIS A 192 -12.50 -8.40 -8.18
C HIS A 192 -11.75 -7.55 -7.15
N GLU A 193 -10.51 -7.17 -7.44
CA GLU A 193 -9.68 -6.31 -6.59
C GLU A 193 -10.33 -4.93 -6.40
N ASN A 194 -10.86 -4.34 -7.48
CA ASN A 194 -11.60 -3.07 -7.41
C ASN A 194 -12.83 -3.17 -6.51
N VAL A 195 -13.57 -4.29 -6.54
CA VAL A 195 -14.71 -4.50 -5.65
C VAL A 195 -14.25 -4.57 -4.19
N LEU A 196 -13.19 -5.32 -3.89
CA LEU A 196 -12.64 -5.41 -2.54
C LEU A 196 -12.16 -4.05 -2.02
N LEU A 197 -11.38 -3.32 -2.82
CA LEU A 197 -10.90 -1.98 -2.47
C LEU A 197 -12.07 -1.00 -2.23
N LEU A 198 -13.12 -1.06 -3.05
CA LEU A 198 -14.31 -0.24 -2.83
C LEU A 198 -15.00 -0.60 -1.51
N THR A 199 -15.10 -1.89 -1.16
CA THR A 199 -15.67 -2.30 0.14
C THR A 199 -14.83 -1.81 1.31
N GLU A 200 -13.51 -1.91 1.24
CA GLU A 200 -12.60 -1.44 2.28
C GLU A 200 -12.67 0.08 2.44
N ILE A 201 -12.62 0.84 1.34
CA ILE A 201 -12.81 2.30 1.35
C ILE A 201 -14.14 2.67 2.02
N ASN A 202 -15.20 1.92 1.74
CA ASN A 202 -16.51 2.19 2.34
C ASN A 202 -16.54 1.91 3.85
N ILE A 203 -15.88 0.84 4.31
CA ILE A 203 -15.72 0.54 5.75
C ILE A 203 -14.91 1.65 6.41
N LEU A 204 -13.74 1.98 5.86
CA LEU A 204 -12.86 3.02 6.38
C LEU A 204 -13.55 4.38 6.44
N ARG A 205 -14.37 4.73 5.45
CA ARG A 205 -15.20 5.95 5.48
C ARG A 205 -16.21 5.94 6.63
N LYS A 206 -16.87 4.80 6.89
CA LYS A 206 -17.80 4.67 8.02
C LYS A 206 -17.07 4.78 9.36
N ASP A 207 -15.94 4.11 9.51
CA ASP A 207 -15.14 4.13 10.73
C ASP A 207 -14.56 5.51 11.00
N PHE A 208 -14.09 6.20 9.95
CA PHE A 208 -13.63 7.58 10.04
C PHE A 208 -14.75 8.51 10.52
N GLN A 209 -15.96 8.40 9.96
CA GLN A 209 -17.11 9.21 10.42
C GLN A 209 -17.50 8.88 11.86
N ALA A 210 -17.53 7.60 12.24
CA ALA A 210 -17.82 7.18 13.61
C ALA A 210 -16.77 7.72 14.59
N SER A 211 -15.48 7.66 14.22
CA SER A 211 -14.37 8.22 15.00
C SER A 211 -14.47 9.74 15.12
N LYS A 212 -14.78 10.44 14.03
CA LYS A 212 -15.01 11.89 14.00
C LYS A 212 -16.16 12.32 14.92
N ILE A 213 -17.26 11.56 14.94
CA ILE A 213 -18.39 11.84 15.84
C ILE A 213 -17.99 11.59 17.30
N ARG A 214 -17.25 10.50 17.58
CA ARG A 214 -16.73 10.22 18.94
C ARG A 214 -15.83 11.34 19.45
N THR A 215 -14.88 11.81 18.64
CA THR A 215 -13.99 12.90 19.03
C THR A 215 -14.74 14.20 19.25
N GLN A 216 -15.72 14.54 18.40
CA GLN A 216 -16.57 15.72 18.62
C GLN A 216 -17.39 15.63 19.91
N ARG A 217 -17.94 14.45 20.23
CA ARG A 217 -18.68 14.23 21.48
C ARG A 217 -17.79 14.40 22.71
N LEU A 218 -16.60 13.78 22.70
CA LEU A 218 -15.64 13.90 23.78
C LEU A 218 -15.19 15.36 23.96
N LEU A 219 -14.87 16.06 22.87
CA LEU A 219 -14.53 17.49 22.92
C LEU A 219 -15.66 18.33 23.51
N GLY A 220 -16.92 18.03 23.17
CA GLY A 220 -18.09 18.69 23.74
C GLY A 220 -18.36 18.33 25.20
N ALA A 221 -17.92 17.16 25.67
CA ALA A 221 -18.00 16.77 27.08
C ALA A 221 -16.93 17.49 27.92
N VAL A 222 -15.69 17.54 27.43
CA VAL A 222 -14.59 18.28 28.08
C VAL A 222 -14.92 19.77 28.22
N LYS A 223 -15.46 20.40 27.17
CA LYS A 223 -15.88 21.80 27.25
C LYS A 223 -16.99 22.02 28.29
N ARG A 224 -17.91 21.06 28.46
CA ARG A 224 -18.98 21.14 29.46
C ARG A 224 -18.44 20.97 30.87
N SER A 225 -17.57 19.99 31.10
CA SER A 225 -16.93 19.83 32.41
C SER A 225 -16.10 21.05 32.81
N ASP A 226 -15.39 21.68 31.87
CA ASP A 226 -14.64 22.92 32.15
C ASP A 226 -15.56 24.09 32.54
N ILE A 227 -16.78 24.17 31.96
CA ILE A 227 -17.79 25.16 32.30
C ILE A 227 -18.38 24.86 33.68
N ASP A 228 -18.70 23.59 33.96
CA ASP A 228 -19.28 23.16 35.24
C ASP A 228 -18.29 23.39 36.39
N ILE A 229 -17.01 23.03 36.23
CA ILE A 229 -15.96 23.32 37.21
C ILE A 229 -15.85 24.82 37.47
N ARG A 230 -15.90 25.66 36.44
CA ARG A 230 -15.88 27.12 36.61
C ARG A 230 -17.11 27.62 37.35
N ALA A 231 -18.30 27.11 37.05
CA ALA A 231 -19.53 27.49 37.74
C ALA A 231 -19.49 27.12 39.23
N ASP A 232 -19.00 25.93 39.56
CA ASP A 232 -18.83 25.45 40.94
C ASP A 232 -17.81 26.31 41.71
N THR A 233 -16.69 26.70 41.08
CA THR A 233 -15.71 27.58 41.72
C THR A 233 -16.26 28.99 41.96
N VAL A 234 -17.08 29.52 41.05
CA VAL A 234 -17.72 30.84 41.21
C VAL A 234 -18.74 30.83 42.33
N THR A 235 -19.59 29.80 42.40
CA THR A 235 -20.58 29.66 43.49
C THR A 235 -19.89 29.49 44.85
N ALA A 236 -18.83 28.68 44.94
CA ALA A 236 -18.04 28.55 46.17
C ALA A 236 -17.40 29.89 46.61
N LEU A 237 -16.90 30.70 45.66
CA LEU A 237 -16.37 32.03 45.94
C LEU A 237 -17.46 33.01 46.38
N GLU A 238 -18.63 32.98 45.75
CA GLU A 238 -19.78 33.82 46.14
C GLU A 238 -20.25 33.51 47.57
N ASP A 239 -20.30 32.24 47.95
CA ASP A 239 -20.71 31.83 49.29
C ASP A 239 -19.66 32.19 50.34
N ALA A 240 -18.36 32.01 50.05
CA ALA A 240 -17.28 32.49 50.91
C ALA A 240 -17.30 34.02 51.11
N VAL A 241 -17.65 34.78 50.05
CA VAL A 241 -17.80 36.24 50.14
C VAL A 241 -19.02 36.64 50.98
N LYS A 242 -20.13 35.90 50.90
CA LYS A 242 -21.31 36.12 51.76
C LYS A 242 -20.99 35.84 53.23
N GLU A 243 -20.28 34.77 53.52
CA GLU A 243 -19.82 34.40 54.87
C GLU A 243 -18.90 35.49 55.44
N PHE A 244 -17.92 35.95 54.64
CA PHE A 244 -17.02 37.04 55.05
C PHE A 244 -17.75 38.39 55.23
N ARG A 245 -18.84 38.64 54.48
CA ARG A 245 -19.71 39.81 54.68
C ARG A 245 -20.58 39.68 55.92
N ALA A 246 -21.01 38.48 56.28
CA ALA A 246 -21.79 38.22 57.50
C ALA A 246 -20.94 38.44 58.76
N ASP A 247 -19.66 38.05 58.72
CA ASP A 247 -18.69 38.25 59.80
C ASP A 247 -18.03 39.64 59.81
N SER A 248 -18.43 40.52 58.87
CA SER A 248 -17.86 41.86 58.77
C SER A 248 -18.34 42.73 59.95
N PRO A 249 -17.44 43.38 60.72
CA PRO A 249 -17.77 44.13 61.93
C PRO A 249 -18.86 45.21 61.77
N LEU A 250 -19.08 45.69 60.55
CA LEU A 250 -20.12 46.66 60.19
C LEU A 250 -21.55 46.09 60.22
N MET A 251 -21.74 44.78 60.01
CA MET A 251 -23.06 44.12 60.08
C MET A 251 -23.40 43.68 61.51
N LEU A 252 -22.40 43.28 62.30
CA LEU A 252 -22.56 43.05 63.74
C LEU A 252 -23.03 44.31 64.48
N LEU A 253 -22.59 45.50 64.06
CA LEU A 253 -23.08 46.77 64.60
C LEU A 253 -24.56 47.06 64.28
N LYS A 254 -25.09 46.58 63.14
CA LYS A 254 -26.50 46.79 62.76
C LYS A 254 -27.47 45.84 63.49
N SER A 255 -26.96 44.73 64.03
CA SER A 255 -27.78 43.74 64.76
C SER A 255 -28.04 44.07 66.24
N GLY A 256 -27.51 45.19 66.76
CA GLY A 256 -27.88 45.69 68.09
C GLY A 256 -27.42 44.85 69.29
N VAL A 257 -26.60 43.81 69.10
CA VAL A 257 -26.09 43.00 70.22
C VAL A 257 -24.76 43.57 70.71
N THR A 258 -24.82 44.55 71.60
CA THR A 258 -23.65 44.96 72.39
C THR A 258 -23.45 43.98 73.55
N LYS A 259 -22.44 43.11 73.46
CA LYS A 259 -21.92 42.40 74.65
C LYS A 259 -21.18 43.42 75.53
N PRO A 260 -21.54 43.62 76.81
CA PRO A 260 -20.80 44.51 77.69
C PRO A 260 -19.42 43.92 77.99
N LEU A 261 -18.37 44.72 77.79
CA LEU A 261 -17.02 44.39 78.26
C LEU A 261 -17.01 44.40 79.80
N SER A 262 -16.84 43.23 80.42
CA SER A 262 -16.48 43.12 81.83
C SER A 262 -14.97 43.34 81.99
N LEU A 263 -14.58 44.41 82.67
CA LEU A 263 -13.20 44.63 83.12
C LEU A 263 -12.85 43.66 84.26
N PRO A 264 -11.67 43.01 84.23
CA PRO A 264 -11.23 42.13 85.32
C PRO A 264 -10.76 42.95 86.53
N ALA A 265 -11.25 42.56 87.71
CA ALA A 265 -10.90 43.15 89.00
C ALA A 265 -9.43 42.89 89.37
N LEU A 266 -8.64 43.97 89.50
CA LEU A 266 -7.33 43.97 90.13
C LEU A 266 -7.50 43.68 91.64
N HIS A 267 -7.07 42.50 92.08
CA HIS A 267 -6.89 42.18 93.49
C HIS A 267 -5.61 42.84 94.00
N ASN A 268 -5.76 43.77 94.95
CA ASN A 268 -4.68 44.29 95.77
C ASN A 268 -4.42 43.32 96.95
N LYS A 269 -3.16 42.97 97.18
CA LYS A 269 -2.60 42.61 98.49
C LYS A 269 -1.44 43.55 98.76
#